data_AF-A0A3D1TCI2-F1
#
_entry.id   AF-A0A3D1TCI2-F1
#
_cell.length_a   1.000
_cell.length_b   1.000
_cell.length_c   1.000
_cell.angle_alpha   90.00
_cell.angle_beta   90.00
_cell.angle_gamma   90.00
#
_symmetry.space_group_name_H-M   'P 1'
#
loop_
_entity.id
_entity.type
_entity.pdbx_description
1 polymer ?
#
loop_
_entity_poly.entity_id
_entity_poly.type
_entity_poly.pdbx_seq_one_letter_code
_entity_poly.pdbx_strand_id
1 'polypeptide(L)'
;MPSSTPFPIRGVCEGFYGRPWSALERQDCFALIKKLGMNTYMHAPKDDPYHRRLWRKRYPAARVAALGELIARAVSRRVQFIYAIHPGLDIDYASQADFQKLVAKCRQVVDLGAQGIALLMDDIDPKLGKRAQRLFQTVGKAQAQLANRLAAEFPKTSIFFCPTEYCTDFAQGGLRSPYLHDIGQTLAPEIHIFWTGPKIISPNITHQHARRVSEVLQRKITLWDNLFANDYAPLRAFLCPYQGRSPKLHEYVDGILINPHTPFRLNYIALWTTAEYLRAPDAYQPLSSWTEAARSWVGPELLPLIRLISYFHWSPFALRKNGRDYVQNAGRILFSLNSSPELRADFRRQTQRWIQVIHNGLNRAPQDPYLMIDLWPVIQELEHTFQEFLLRLGEIEAESLEERGLFHEKLAESCEIRFNPLQRLRSRLFSLNPSGEFAADKTEGGQPDS
;
A
#
# COMPACT_ATOMS: atom_id res chain seq x y z
N MET A 1 1.43 -30.79 19.24
CA MET A 1 1.87 -29.53 19.87
C MET A 1 1.42 -28.38 18.98
N PRO A 2 0.85 -27.27 19.49
CA PRO A 2 0.71 -26.09 18.64
C PRO A 2 2.14 -25.64 18.33
N SER A 3 2.57 -25.78 17.07
CA SER A 3 3.90 -25.32 16.67
C SER A 3 3.95 -23.82 16.93
N SER A 4 4.79 -23.37 17.87
CA SER A 4 4.97 -21.96 18.17
C SER A 4 5.39 -21.26 16.88
N THR A 5 4.53 -20.41 16.32
CA THR A 5 4.83 -19.65 15.10
C THR A 5 6.04 -18.75 15.37
N PRO A 6 7.02 -18.66 14.47
CA PRO A 6 8.27 -17.95 14.73
C PRO A 6 8.10 -16.42 14.92
N PHE A 7 6.98 -15.86 14.43
CA PHE A 7 6.63 -14.45 14.59
C PHE A 7 5.49 -14.29 15.60
N PRO A 8 5.68 -13.67 16.77
CA PRO A 8 4.61 -13.43 17.73
C PRO A 8 3.56 -12.41 17.26
N ILE A 9 3.95 -11.41 16.45
CA ILE A 9 3.04 -10.38 15.92
C ILE A 9 2.81 -10.62 14.43
N ARG A 10 1.56 -10.87 14.03
CA ARG A 10 1.19 -11.28 12.67
C ARG A 10 -0.11 -10.58 12.29
N GLY A 11 -0.09 -9.71 11.29
CA GLY A 11 -1.32 -8.99 11.00
C GLY A 11 -1.26 -7.88 9.97
N VAL A 12 -2.15 -6.91 10.19
CA VAL A 12 -2.44 -5.83 9.25
C VAL A 12 -2.30 -4.49 9.94
N CYS A 13 -1.74 -3.52 9.23
CA CYS A 13 -1.78 -2.11 9.56
C CYS A 13 -2.71 -1.41 8.55
N GLU A 14 -3.87 -0.90 8.98
CA GLU A 14 -4.69 0.00 8.14
C GLU A 14 -4.03 1.38 8.10
N GLY A 15 -2.89 1.49 7.41
CA GLY A 15 -1.98 2.64 7.47
C GLY A 15 -1.83 3.43 6.18
N PHE A 16 -2.61 3.07 5.15
CA PHE A 16 -2.64 3.72 3.84
C PHE A 16 -3.34 5.08 3.86
N TYR A 17 -3.04 5.92 2.88
CA TYR A 17 -3.74 7.17 2.58
C TYR A 17 -5.02 6.91 1.75
N GLY A 18 -6.04 7.75 1.92
CA GLY A 18 -7.32 7.65 1.23
C GLY A 18 -8.44 7.04 2.09
N ARG A 19 -9.58 6.74 1.45
CA ARG A 19 -10.81 6.29 2.14
C ARG A 19 -10.51 5.14 3.11
N PRO A 20 -10.73 5.31 4.42
CA PRO A 20 -10.57 4.22 5.39
C PRO A 20 -11.56 3.09 5.11
N TRP A 21 -11.20 1.88 5.54
CA TRP A 21 -12.12 0.75 5.45
C TRP A 21 -13.40 1.02 6.25
N SER A 22 -14.52 0.59 5.68
CA SER A 22 -15.81 0.59 6.35
C SER A 22 -15.82 -0.34 7.56
N ALA A 23 -16.81 -0.17 8.43
CA ALA A 23 -16.98 -1.05 9.59
C ALA A 23 -17.20 -2.52 9.19
N LEU A 24 -17.83 -2.79 8.04
CA LEU A 24 -18.02 -4.15 7.53
C LEU A 24 -16.70 -4.75 7.03
N GLU A 25 -15.94 -3.99 6.23
CA GLU A 25 -14.62 -4.42 5.73
C GLU A 25 -13.64 -4.73 6.87
N ARG A 26 -13.64 -3.92 7.93
CA ARG A 26 -12.81 -4.20 9.11
C ARG A 26 -13.24 -5.49 9.84
N GLN A 27 -14.53 -5.80 9.87
CA GLN A 27 -15.02 -7.05 10.44
C GLN A 27 -14.61 -8.27 9.63
N ASP A 28 -14.72 -8.17 8.30
CA ASP A 28 -14.23 -9.18 7.37
C ASP A 28 -12.72 -9.38 7.52
N CYS A 29 -11.98 -8.28 7.71
CA CYS A 29 -10.55 -8.31 8.01
C CYS A 29 -10.26 -9.09 9.29
N PHE A 30 -10.98 -8.84 10.39
CA PHE A 30 -10.77 -9.57 11.65
C PHE A 30 -11.11 -11.05 11.51
N ALA A 31 -12.17 -11.39 10.76
CA ALA A 31 -12.51 -12.77 10.47
C ALA A 31 -11.40 -13.46 9.67
N LEU A 32 -10.83 -12.77 8.69
CA LEU A 32 -9.75 -13.30 7.85
C LEU A 32 -8.42 -13.44 8.61
N ILE A 33 -8.04 -12.44 9.42
CA ILE A 33 -6.89 -12.52 10.35
C ILE A 33 -7.02 -13.76 11.22
N LYS A 34 -8.19 -13.97 11.84
CA LYS A 34 -8.45 -15.13 12.70
C LYS A 34 -8.40 -16.45 11.91
N LYS A 35 -9.08 -16.51 10.76
CA LYS A 35 -9.12 -17.69 9.87
C LYS A 35 -7.72 -18.13 9.46
N LEU A 36 -6.84 -17.17 9.19
CA LEU A 36 -5.47 -17.42 8.72
C LEU A 36 -4.46 -17.62 9.87
N GLY A 37 -4.87 -17.62 11.13
CA GLY A 37 -3.97 -17.80 12.28
C GLY A 37 -3.09 -16.59 12.61
N MET A 38 -3.40 -15.44 12.02
CA MET A 38 -2.83 -14.14 12.41
C MET A 38 -3.54 -13.62 13.67
N ASN A 39 -3.01 -12.55 14.27
CA ASN A 39 -3.44 -12.11 15.60
C ASN A 39 -3.42 -10.60 15.84
N THR A 40 -3.05 -9.76 14.88
CA THR A 40 -2.89 -8.32 15.13
C THR A 40 -3.58 -7.47 14.07
N TYR A 41 -4.24 -6.40 14.51
CA TYR A 41 -4.73 -5.34 13.64
C TYR A 41 -4.36 -3.98 14.25
N MET A 42 -3.67 -3.16 13.47
CA MET A 42 -3.36 -1.79 13.83
C MET A 42 -4.29 -0.82 13.10
N HIS A 43 -5.02 -0.04 13.88
CA HIS A 43 -5.89 1.03 13.42
C HIS A 43 -5.08 2.33 13.29
N ALA A 44 -4.62 2.62 12.07
CA ALA A 44 -3.83 3.81 11.75
C ALA A 44 -4.34 4.60 10.52
N PRO A 45 -5.67 4.73 10.28
CA PRO A 45 -6.17 5.35 9.06
C PRO A 45 -5.69 6.80 8.98
N LYS A 46 -4.92 7.13 7.93
CA LYS A 46 -4.31 8.46 7.77
C LYS A 46 -5.34 9.59 7.60
N ASP A 47 -6.51 9.25 7.06
CA ASP A 47 -7.63 10.15 6.83
C ASP A 47 -8.50 10.39 8.08
N ASP A 48 -8.25 9.72 9.21
CA ASP A 48 -8.88 10.08 10.49
C ASP A 48 -8.21 11.34 11.07
N PRO A 49 -8.90 12.51 11.11
CA PRO A 49 -8.28 13.71 11.63
C PRO A 49 -7.91 13.60 13.12
N TYR A 50 -8.60 12.77 13.90
CA TYR A 50 -8.37 12.60 15.34
C TYR A 50 -7.13 11.76 15.68
N HIS A 51 -6.59 11.06 14.68
CA HIS A 51 -5.36 10.28 14.78
C HIS A 51 -4.12 11.17 14.63
N ARG A 52 -4.19 12.18 13.75
CA ARG A 52 -3.04 13.03 13.34
C ARG A 52 -3.27 14.53 13.60
N ARG A 53 -4.04 15.22 12.75
CA ARG A 53 -4.20 16.70 12.80
C ARG A 53 -4.85 17.20 14.10
N LEU A 54 -5.77 16.43 14.66
CA LEU A 54 -6.54 16.75 15.87
C LEU A 54 -6.17 15.80 17.02
N TRP A 55 -4.93 15.32 17.08
CA TRP A 55 -4.48 14.33 18.07
C TRP A 55 -4.74 14.77 19.53
N ARG A 56 -4.69 16.08 19.81
CA ARG A 56 -5.03 16.66 21.11
C ARG A 56 -6.51 16.58 21.48
N LYS A 57 -7.40 16.47 20.48
CA LYS A 57 -8.85 16.40 20.70
C LYS A 57 -9.28 14.96 20.95
N ARG A 58 -10.03 14.74 22.03
CA ARG A 58 -10.71 13.46 22.29
C ARG A 58 -11.71 13.16 21.18
N TYR A 59 -11.96 11.88 20.94
CA TYR A 59 -13.04 11.46 20.06
C TYR A 59 -14.40 11.91 20.64
N PRO A 60 -15.32 12.41 19.79
CA PRO A 60 -16.72 12.64 20.18
C PRO A 60 -17.43 11.35 20.57
N ALA A 61 -18.48 11.43 21.38
CA ALA A 61 -19.22 10.28 21.91
C ALA A 61 -19.63 9.26 20.84
N ALA A 62 -20.17 9.71 19.70
CA ALA A 62 -20.57 8.81 18.61
C ALA A 62 -19.37 8.04 18.01
N ARG A 63 -18.20 8.68 17.91
CA ARG A 63 -16.96 8.02 17.43
C ARG A 63 -16.42 7.04 18.47
N VAL A 64 -16.51 7.38 19.76
CA VAL A 64 -16.14 6.49 20.88
C VAL A 64 -16.96 5.21 20.86
N ALA A 65 -18.29 5.31 20.71
CA ALA A 65 -19.16 4.15 20.62
C ALA A 65 -18.79 3.24 19.44
N ALA A 66 -18.63 3.82 18.24
CA ALA A 66 -18.22 3.06 17.05
C ALA A 66 -16.83 2.40 17.20
N LEU A 67 -15.88 3.08 17.83
CA LEU A 67 -14.54 2.54 18.10
C LEU A 67 -14.59 1.42 19.14
N GLY A 68 -15.41 1.56 20.19
CA GLY A 68 -15.61 0.52 21.19
C GLY A 68 -16.21 -0.76 20.60
N GLU A 69 -17.21 -0.64 19.73
CA GLU A 69 -17.74 -1.79 18.99
C GLU A 69 -16.68 -2.46 18.12
N LEU A 70 -15.87 -1.66 17.42
CA LEU A 70 -14.80 -2.18 16.56
C LEU A 70 -13.76 -2.97 17.38
N ILE A 71 -13.31 -2.40 18.50
CA ILE A 71 -12.36 -3.03 19.43
C ILE A 71 -12.94 -4.34 19.98
N ALA A 72 -14.18 -4.32 20.47
CA ALA A 72 -14.85 -5.52 21.00
C ALA A 72 -14.93 -6.64 19.95
N ARG A 73 -15.21 -6.30 18.67
CA ARG A 73 -15.25 -7.27 17.57
C ARG A 73 -13.87 -7.87 17.27
N ALA A 74 -12.79 -7.10 17.35
CA ALA A 74 -11.42 -7.61 17.23
C ALA A 74 -11.06 -8.55 18.40
N VAL A 75 -11.28 -8.10 19.64
CA VAL A 75 -10.96 -8.84 20.86
C VAL A 75 -11.73 -10.17 20.93
N SER A 76 -13.03 -10.18 20.58
CA SER A 76 -13.84 -11.41 20.54
C SER A 76 -13.28 -12.48 19.57
N ARG A 77 -12.51 -12.06 18.56
CA ARG A 77 -11.84 -12.94 17.59
C ARG A 77 -10.40 -13.26 17.98
N ARG A 78 -9.94 -12.85 19.16
CA ARG A 78 -8.54 -12.93 19.61
C ARG A 78 -7.58 -12.19 18.67
N VAL A 79 -8.03 -11.06 18.13
CA VAL A 79 -7.20 -10.13 17.36
C VAL A 79 -6.82 -8.98 18.29
N GLN A 80 -5.52 -8.82 18.53
CA GLN A 80 -4.97 -7.69 19.27
C GLN A 80 -5.26 -6.40 18.48
N PHE A 81 -5.98 -5.49 19.12
CA PHE A 81 -6.26 -4.17 18.55
C PHE A 81 -5.21 -3.17 19.02
N ILE A 82 -4.45 -2.63 18.08
CA ILE A 82 -3.46 -1.57 18.31
C ILE A 82 -4.05 -0.26 17.80
N TYR A 83 -4.17 0.75 18.67
CA TYR A 83 -4.55 2.10 18.28
C TYR A 83 -3.31 2.93 17.97
N ALA A 84 -3.21 3.48 16.76
CA ALA A 84 -2.14 4.41 16.44
C ALA A 84 -2.50 5.85 16.85
N ILE A 85 -1.47 6.66 17.12
CA ILE A 85 -1.55 8.12 17.31
C ILE A 85 -0.34 8.81 16.71
N HIS A 86 -0.56 9.88 15.96
CA HIS A 86 0.45 10.58 15.17
C HIS A 86 0.57 12.05 15.60
N PRO A 87 1.18 12.34 16.76
CA PRO A 87 1.25 13.70 17.30
C PRO A 87 2.40 14.54 16.70
N GLY A 88 3.26 13.94 15.88
CA GLY A 88 4.54 14.52 15.47
C GLY A 88 4.45 15.80 14.64
N LEU A 89 3.27 16.14 14.08
CA LEU A 89 3.11 17.38 13.29
C LEU A 89 3.36 18.65 14.11
N ASP A 90 2.94 18.68 15.37
CA ASP A 90 2.95 19.91 16.16
C ASP A 90 3.10 19.70 17.68
N ILE A 91 3.48 18.50 18.14
CA ILE A 91 3.71 18.25 19.56
C ILE A 91 4.89 19.07 20.09
N ASP A 92 4.70 19.75 21.22
CA ASP A 92 5.81 20.29 22.00
C ASP A 92 6.29 19.23 23.00
N TYR A 93 7.42 18.60 22.68
CA TYR A 93 8.06 17.57 23.52
C TYR A 93 8.36 18.05 24.95
N ALA A 94 8.50 19.36 25.17
CA ALA A 94 8.76 19.95 26.49
C ALA A 94 7.47 20.35 27.24
N SER A 95 6.30 20.23 26.62
CA SER A 95 5.02 20.65 27.19
C SER A 95 4.35 19.51 27.94
N GLN A 96 4.21 19.68 29.26
CA GLN A 96 3.44 18.74 30.09
C GLN A 96 1.95 18.72 29.70
N ALA A 97 1.40 19.84 29.24
CA ALA A 97 0.01 19.92 28.82
C ALA A 97 -0.25 19.10 27.55
N ASP A 98 0.68 19.12 26.59
CA ASP A 98 0.60 18.28 25.40
C ASP A 98 0.73 16.80 25.74
N PHE A 99 1.66 16.45 26.63
CA PHE A 99 1.78 15.08 27.12
C PHE A 99 0.49 14.59 27.79
N GLN A 100 -0.13 15.40 28.65
CA GLN A 100 -1.39 15.00 29.30
C GLN A 100 -2.55 14.84 28.31
N LYS A 101 -2.59 15.64 27.22
CA LYS A 101 -3.58 15.45 26.14
C LYS A 101 -3.33 14.14 25.39
N LEU A 102 -2.07 13.79 25.11
CA LEU A 102 -1.70 12.52 24.50
C LEU A 102 -2.16 11.34 25.37
N VAL A 103 -1.83 11.36 26.67
CA VAL A 103 -2.25 10.31 27.62
C VAL A 103 -3.77 10.21 27.70
N ALA A 104 -4.47 11.34 27.85
CA ALA A 104 -5.93 11.35 27.91
C ALA A 104 -6.59 10.78 26.65
N LYS A 105 -5.99 11.03 25.47
CA LYS A 105 -6.46 10.49 24.21
C LYS A 105 -6.22 8.98 24.10
N CYS A 106 -5.03 8.50 24.44
CA CYS A 106 -4.73 7.07 24.46
C CYS A 106 -5.60 6.32 25.48
N ARG A 107 -5.81 6.91 26.67
CA ARG A 107 -6.65 6.32 27.72
C ARG A 107 -8.08 6.12 27.28
N GLN A 108 -8.65 7.09 26.56
CA GLN A 108 -9.98 6.97 25.97
C GLN A 108 -10.14 5.70 25.12
N VAL A 109 -9.09 5.24 24.43
CA VAL A 109 -9.15 4.06 23.55
C VAL A 109 -8.75 2.78 24.29
N VAL A 110 -7.79 2.85 25.20
CA VAL A 110 -7.40 1.72 26.08
C VAL A 110 -8.57 1.30 26.98
N ASP A 111 -9.31 2.26 27.54
CA ASP A 111 -10.48 1.99 28.39
C ASP A 111 -11.62 1.29 27.62
N LEU A 112 -11.64 1.39 26.28
CA LEU A 112 -12.55 0.63 25.41
C LEU A 112 -12.08 -0.81 25.14
N GLY A 113 -10.87 -1.17 25.59
CA GLY A 113 -10.29 -2.51 25.45
C GLY A 113 -9.18 -2.63 24.42
N ALA A 114 -8.65 -1.53 23.88
CA ALA A 114 -7.46 -1.62 23.01
C ALA A 114 -6.26 -2.15 23.81
N GLN A 115 -5.49 -3.04 23.18
CA GLN A 115 -4.42 -3.80 23.83
C GLN A 115 -3.02 -3.34 23.42
N GLY A 116 -2.94 -2.39 22.48
CA GLY A 116 -1.69 -1.75 22.09
C GLY A 116 -1.88 -0.29 21.69
N ILE A 117 -0.81 0.49 21.83
CA ILE A 117 -0.72 1.86 21.34
C ILE A 117 0.50 1.95 20.41
N ALA A 118 0.32 2.53 19.22
CA ALA A 118 1.41 2.87 18.33
C ALA A 118 1.62 4.39 18.30
N LEU A 119 2.75 4.85 18.84
CA LEU A 119 3.18 6.24 18.75
C LEU A 119 3.96 6.45 17.45
N LEU A 120 3.40 7.25 16.56
CA LEU A 120 3.91 7.43 15.21
C LEU A 120 4.62 8.78 15.04
N MET A 121 5.84 8.75 14.50
CA MET A 121 6.68 9.92 14.20
C MET A 121 7.17 9.93 12.73
N ASP A 122 6.58 9.11 11.85
CA ASP A 122 6.81 9.11 10.40
C ASP A 122 6.25 10.38 9.72
N ASP A 123 6.75 10.74 8.54
CA ASP A 123 6.20 11.83 7.72
C ASP A 123 6.05 13.19 8.44
N ILE A 124 7.07 13.60 9.21
CA ILE A 124 7.13 14.91 9.89
C ILE A 124 8.42 15.65 9.54
N ASP A 125 8.45 16.97 9.80
CA ASP A 125 9.67 17.76 9.83
C ASP A 125 10.27 17.70 11.26
N PRO A 126 11.33 16.93 11.51
CA PRO A 126 11.82 16.66 12.85
C PRO A 126 12.64 17.85 13.38
N LYS A 127 11.95 18.86 13.89
CA LYS A 127 12.57 20.04 14.51
C LYS A 127 12.20 20.16 15.98
N LEU A 128 13.20 20.48 16.81
CA LEU A 128 12.98 20.83 18.21
C LEU A 128 12.88 22.34 18.37
N GLY A 129 11.87 22.81 19.11
CA GLY A 129 11.87 24.17 19.64
C GLY A 129 13.01 24.37 20.64
N LYS A 130 13.40 25.64 20.88
CA LYS A 130 14.54 26.00 21.76
C LYS A 130 14.49 25.36 23.15
N ARG A 131 13.29 25.17 23.72
CA ARG A 131 13.12 24.51 25.03
C ARG A 131 13.39 23.01 24.95
N ALA A 132 12.76 22.31 24.00
CA ALA A 132 12.97 20.89 23.78
C ALA A 132 14.43 20.59 23.43
N GLN A 133 15.07 21.44 22.62
CA GLN A 133 16.50 21.33 22.29
C GLN A 133 17.40 21.33 23.53
N ARG A 134 17.11 22.20 24.52
CA ARG A 134 17.89 22.24 25.78
C ARG A 134 17.66 21.01 26.67
N LEU A 135 16.45 20.46 26.66
CA LEU A 135 16.09 19.33 27.52
C LEU A 135 16.55 17.98 26.96
N PHE A 136 16.38 17.78 25.65
CA PHE A 136 16.57 16.47 25.03
C PHE A 136 17.80 16.39 24.13
N GLN A 137 18.39 17.53 23.74
CA GLN A 137 19.56 17.67 22.86
C GLN A 137 19.32 17.25 21.40
N THR A 138 18.62 16.15 21.16
CA THR A 138 18.35 15.62 19.81
C THR A 138 16.89 15.20 19.66
N VAL A 139 16.42 15.18 18.42
CA VAL A 139 15.06 14.74 18.08
C VAL A 139 14.87 13.27 18.48
N GLY A 140 15.85 12.40 18.22
CA GLY A 140 15.81 10.99 18.58
C GLY A 140 15.58 10.79 20.08
N LYS A 141 16.37 11.46 20.92
CA LYS A 141 16.18 11.42 22.38
C LYS A 141 14.82 11.98 22.80
N ALA A 142 14.36 13.09 22.21
CA ALA A 142 13.07 13.68 22.55
C ALA A 142 11.90 12.72 22.26
N GLN A 143 11.90 12.07 21.10
CA GLN A 143 10.87 11.12 20.70
C GLN A 143 10.93 9.83 21.52
N ALA A 144 12.12 9.29 21.77
CA ALA A 144 12.30 8.11 22.60
C ALA A 144 11.83 8.37 24.06
N GLN A 145 12.16 9.52 24.63
CA GLN A 145 11.70 9.90 25.96
C GLN A 145 10.17 10.09 26.02
N LEU A 146 9.56 10.65 24.97
CA LEU A 146 8.10 10.74 24.87
C LEU A 146 7.46 9.34 24.87
N ALA A 147 8.00 8.40 24.09
CA ALA A 147 7.52 7.02 24.03
C ALA A 147 7.70 6.29 25.37
N ASN A 148 8.84 6.44 26.05
CA ASN A 148 9.08 5.87 27.37
C ASN A 148 8.09 6.38 28.42
N ARG A 149 7.85 7.70 28.43
CA ARG A 149 6.86 8.31 29.33
C ARG A 149 5.45 7.79 29.04
N LEU A 150 5.10 7.60 27.76
CA LEU A 150 3.83 7.02 27.38
C LEU A 150 3.71 5.56 27.84
N ALA A 151 4.77 4.75 27.70
CA ALA A 151 4.78 3.37 28.18
C ALA A 151 4.57 3.26 29.70
N ALA A 152 5.19 4.15 30.47
CA ALA A 152 5.02 4.22 31.92
C ALA A 152 3.56 4.50 32.35
N GLU A 153 2.79 5.21 31.54
CA GLU A 153 1.36 5.49 31.79
C GLU A 153 0.45 4.28 31.48
N PHE A 154 0.94 3.31 30.72
CA PHE A 154 0.16 2.16 30.24
C PHE A 154 0.92 0.83 30.42
N PRO A 155 1.32 0.43 31.65
CA PRO A 155 2.20 -0.71 31.89
C PRO A 155 1.64 -2.09 31.48
N LYS A 156 0.33 -2.17 31.18
CA LYS A 156 -0.36 -3.39 30.70
C LYS A 156 -0.67 -3.37 29.20
N THR A 157 -0.21 -2.34 28.48
CA THR A 157 -0.50 -2.12 27.06
C THR A 157 0.78 -2.24 26.26
N SER A 158 0.78 -2.99 25.15
CA SER A 158 1.94 -3.06 24.27
C SER A 158 2.17 -1.70 23.59
N ILE A 159 3.39 -1.17 23.66
CA ILE A 159 3.74 0.09 23.01
C ILE A 159 4.58 -0.20 21.76
N PHE A 160 4.19 0.45 20.67
CA PHE A 160 4.89 0.45 19.40
C PHE A 160 5.34 1.87 19.08
N PHE A 161 6.49 2.01 18.44
CA PHE A 161 7.05 3.28 18.02
C PHE A 161 7.40 3.23 16.53
N CYS A 162 6.87 4.16 15.75
CA CYS A 162 7.33 4.38 14.37
C CYS A 162 8.31 5.55 14.34
N PRO A 163 9.60 5.32 14.06
CA PRO A 163 10.59 6.39 13.98
C PRO A 163 10.34 7.31 12.78
N THR A 164 10.88 8.54 12.83
CA THR A 164 10.93 9.44 11.67
C THR A 164 11.75 8.83 10.54
N GLU A 165 12.90 8.24 10.87
CA GLU A 165 13.72 7.47 9.94
C GLU A 165 13.30 5.99 10.02
N TYR A 166 12.25 5.60 9.30
CA TYR A 166 11.67 4.24 9.35
C TYR A 166 12.14 3.29 8.25
N CYS A 167 13.05 3.74 7.39
CA CYS A 167 13.73 2.93 6.40
C CYS A 167 15.15 3.42 6.16
N THR A 168 15.99 2.59 5.53
CA THR A 168 17.41 2.96 5.30
C THR A 168 17.57 4.15 4.38
N ASP A 169 16.76 4.26 3.32
CA ASP A 169 16.80 5.41 2.39
C ASP A 169 16.47 6.74 3.09
N PHE A 170 15.74 6.72 4.22
CA PHE A 170 15.39 7.91 5.00
C PHE A 170 16.42 8.23 6.08
N ALA A 171 17.22 7.25 6.49
CA ALA A 171 18.17 7.41 7.58
C ALA A 171 19.38 8.21 7.12
N GLN A 172 19.63 9.37 7.76
CA GLN A 172 20.77 10.21 7.38
C GLN A 172 22.08 9.52 7.75
N GLY A 173 22.88 9.13 6.73
CA GLY A 173 24.05 8.27 6.93
C GLY A 173 23.73 6.77 6.98
N GLY A 174 22.54 6.37 6.51
CA GLY A 174 22.07 4.99 6.51
C GLY A 174 21.92 4.46 7.94
N LEU A 175 22.30 3.20 8.16
CA LEU A 175 22.21 2.57 9.49
C LEU A 175 23.21 3.14 10.51
N ARG A 176 24.08 4.09 10.14
CA ARG A 176 24.95 4.82 11.06
C ARG A 176 24.33 6.14 11.55
N SER A 177 23.06 6.37 11.25
CA SER A 177 22.33 7.57 11.66
C SER A 177 22.43 7.82 13.17
N PRO A 178 22.84 9.03 13.60
CA PRO A 178 22.79 9.42 15.02
C PRO A 178 21.38 9.34 15.59
N TYR A 179 20.35 9.62 14.78
CA TYR A 179 18.96 9.51 15.19
C TYR A 179 18.59 8.07 15.54
N LEU A 180 18.94 7.10 14.68
CA LEU A 180 18.67 5.68 14.96
C LEU A 180 19.43 5.18 16.20
N HIS A 181 20.67 5.64 16.38
CA HIS A 181 21.46 5.32 17.56
C HIS A 181 20.83 5.90 18.85
N ASP A 182 20.36 7.15 18.82
CA ASP A 182 19.62 7.75 19.94
C ASP A 182 18.36 6.95 20.28
N ILE A 183 17.58 6.52 19.27
CA ILE A 183 16.40 5.66 19.48
C ILE A 183 16.81 4.34 20.13
N GLY A 184 17.80 3.64 19.56
CA GLY A 184 18.24 2.34 20.05
C GLY A 184 18.70 2.37 21.52
N GLN A 185 19.44 3.41 21.92
CA GLN A 185 19.95 3.58 23.28
C GLN A 185 18.92 4.11 24.28
N THR A 186 18.01 4.97 23.85
CA THR A 186 17.14 5.72 24.76
C THR A 186 15.79 5.04 24.96
N LEU A 187 15.26 4.39 23.92
CA LEU A 187 13.92 3.81 23.96
C LEU A 187 13.92 2.56 24.85
N ALA A 188 12.92 2.42 25.73
CA ALA A 188 12.82 1.28 26.64
C ALA A 188 12.74 -0.04 25.85
N PRO A 189 13.42 -1.12 26.30
CA PRO A 189 13.62 -2.34 25.51
C PRO A 189 12.31 -3.10 25.20
N GLU A 190 11.26 -2.90 26.01
CA GLU A 190 9.93 -3.47 25.82
C GLU A 190 9.11 -2.80 24.71
N ILE A 191 9.54 -1.61 24.24
CA ILE A 191 8.85 -0.89 23.17
C ILE A 191 9.28 -1.46 21.81
N HIS A 192 8.30 -1.93 21.05
CA HIS A 192 8.49 -2.41 19.68
C HIS A 192 8.80 -1.24 18.74
N ILE A 193 9.70 -1.45 17.77
CA ILE A 193 10.05 -0.42 16.78
C ILE A 193 9.62 -0.88 15.39
N PHE A 194 8.84 -0.05 14.69
CA PHE A 194 8.49 -0.29 13.30
C PHE A 194 9.64 0.00 12.35
N TRP A 195 9.71 -0.80 11.28
CA TRP A 195 10.69 -0.62 10.21
C TRP A 195 10.14 -1.14 8.88
N THR A 196 10.38 -0.44 7.76
CA THR A 196 9.83 -0.85 6.44
C THR A 196 10.86 -1.57 5.55
N GLY A 197 12.10 -1.71 6.03
CA GLY A 197 13.21 -2.34 5.31
C GLY A 197 14.19 -1.32 4.70
N PRO A 198 14.93 -1.67 3.64
CA PRO A 198 15.82 -0.74 2.97
C PRO A 198 15.11 0.51 2.42
N LYS A 199 13.85 0.35 1.97
CA LYS A 199 13.03 1.41 1.37
C LYS A 199 11.66 1.48 2.06
N ILE A 200 10.87 2.52 1.74
CA ILE A 200 9.45 2.58 2.12
C ILE A 200 8.73 1.32 1.60
N ILE A 201 8.91 1.00 0.33
CA ILE A 201 8.39 -0.20 -0.33
C ILE A 201 9.58 -1.06 -0.75
N SER A 202 9.96 -1.99 0.12
CA SER A 202 11.19 -2.77 -0.05
C SER A 202 10.99 -3.94 -1.03
N PRO A 203 11.79 -4.04 -2.12
CA PRO A 203 11.77 -5.20 -3.01
C PRO A 203 12.20 -6.47 -2.29
N ASN A 204 13.26 -6.35 -1.48
CA ASN A 204 13.78 -7.44 -0.67
C ASN A 204 14.11 -6.96 0.74
N ILE A 205 13.86 -7.81 1.74
CA ILE A 205 14.32 -7.65 3.12
C ILE A 205 15.10 -8.91 3.49
N THR A 206 16.42 -8.79 3.53
CA THR A 206 17.33 -9.91 3.82
C THR A 206 17.52 -10.09 5.33
N HIS A 207 17.89 -11.30 5.75
CA HIS A 207 18.26 -11.57 7.14
C HIS A 207 19.42 -10.67 7.60
N GLN A 208 20.42 -10.43 6.73
CA GLN A 208 21.56 -9.58 7.04
C GLN A 208 21.14 -8.11 7.25
N HIS A 209 20.18 -7.62 6.47
CA HIS A 209 19.63 -6.28 6.66
C HIS A 209 18.94 -6.16 8.02
N ALA A 210 18.02 -7.10 8.31
CA ALA A 210 17.28 -7.12 9.57
C ALA A 210 18.22 -7.22 10.78
N ARG A 211 19.29 -8.02 10.69
CA ARG A 211 20.34 -8.11 11.71
C ARG A 211 20.97 -6.74 12.00
N ARG A 212 21.46 -6.04 10.97
CA ARG A 212 22.13 -4.74 11.15
C ARG A 212 21.20 -3.69 11.74
N VAL A 213 19.93 -3.68 11.31
CA VAL A 213 18.92 -2.77 11.86
C VAL A 213 18.67 -3.10 13.34
N SER A 214 18.52 -4.39 13.66
CA SER A 214 18.33 -4.88 15.03
C SER A 214 19.51 -4.55 15.94
N GLU A 215 20.75 -4.63 15.44
CA GLU A 215 21.97 -4.25 16.18
C GLU A 215 21.98 -2.75 16.53
N VAL A 216 21.63 -1.88 15.59
CA VAL A 216 21.60 -0.41 15.81
C VAL A 216 20.46 -0.01 16.75
N LEU A 217 19.29 -0.62 16.60
CA LEU A 217 18.11 -0.35 17.44
C LEU A 217 18.12 -1.14 18.76
N GLN A 218 19.12 -2.01 18.95
CA GLN A 218 19.36 -2.85 20.13
C GLN A 218 18.19 -3.76 20.52
N ARG A 219 17.37 -4.18 19.54
CA ARG A 219 16.20 -5.07 19.75
C ARG A 219 15.71 -5.65 18.43
N LYS A 220 14.82 -6.63 18.49
CA LYS A 220 14.10 -7.09 17.28
C LYS A 220 13.16 -6.00 16.79
N ILE A 221 12.99 -5.89 15.47
CA ILE A 221 12.09 -4.92 14.85
C ILE A 221 10.76 -5.56 14.47
N THR A 222 9.69 -4.76 14.46
CA THR A 222 8.42 -5.14 13.84
C THR A 222 8.38 -4.56 12.43
N LEU A 223 8.20 -5.41 11.41
CA LEU A 223 8.09 -4.92 10.04
C LEU A 223 6.71 -4.29 9.79
N TRP A 224 6.72 -3.03 9.37
CA TRP A 224 5.60 -2.40 8.68
C TRP A 224 5.84 -2.60 7.19
N ASP A 225 5.16 -3.56 6.59
CA ASP A 225 5.51 -4.01 5.24
C ASP A 225 4.58 -3.42 4.17
N ASN A 226 5.10 -2.50 3.34
CA ASN A 226 4.34 -1.83 2.28
C ASN A 226 4.36 -2.57 0.93
N LEU A 227 4.71 -3.86 0.87
CA LEU A 227 4.71 -4.62 -0.39
C LEU A 227 3.38 -4.57 -1.15
N PHE A 228 2.26 -4.46 -0.42
CA PHE A 228 0.90 -4.47 -0.97
C PHE A 228 0.17 -3.13 -0.85
N ALA A 229 0.78 -2.11 -0.25
CA ALA A 229 0.18 -0.79 -0.18
C ALA A 229 0.05 -0.24 -1.60
N ASN A 230 -1.10 0.36 -1.96
CA ASN A 230 -1.32 0.90 -3.31
C ASN A 230 -1.87 2.34 -3.34
N ASP A 231 -1.87 3.03 -2.21
CA ASP A 231 -2.27 4.43 -2.09
C ASP A 231 -1.43 5.37 -2.97
N TYR A 232 -0.15 5.07 -3.18
CA TYR A 232 0.72 5.81 -4.10
C TYR A 232 0.48 5.50 -5.59
N ALA A 233 -0.30 4.46 -5.90
CA ALA A 233 -0.60 4.01 -7.26
C ALA A 233 -2.02 3.40 -7.30
N PRO A 234 -3.08 4.19 -7.08
CA PRO A 234 -4.43 3.69 -6.79
C PRO A 234 -5.07 2.89 -7.94
N LEU A 235 -4.56 3.04 -9.17
CA LEU A 235 -5.00 2.26 -10.33
C LEU A 235 -4.33 0.88 -10.42
N ARG A 236 -3.32 0.59 -9.59
CA ARG A 236 -2.63 -0.71 -9.59
C ARG A 236 -3.17 -1.59 -8.46
N ALA A 237 -3.46 -2.84 -8.79
CA ALA A 237 -3.49 -3.93 -7.83
C ALA A 237 -2.13 -4.66 -7.77
N PHE A 238 -1.76 -5.16 -6.59
CA PHE A 238 -0.57 -5.97 -6.33
C PHE A 238 -0.99 -7.36 -5.89
N LEU A 239 -1.28 -8.21 -6.87
CA LEU A 239 -1.78 -9.56 -6.65
C LEU A 239 -0.68 -10.62 -6.55
N CYS A 240 0.59 -10.26 -6.36
CA CYS A 240 1.66 -11.24 -6.14
C CYS A 240 1.50 -11.94 -4.78
N PRO A 241 2.08 -13.15 -4.58
CA PRO A 241 2.23 -13.67 -3.24
C PRO A 241 3.22 -12.84 -2.43
N TYR A 242 3.15 -12.96 -1.11
CA TYR A 242 4.18 -12.40 -0.22
C TYR A 242 5.55 -12.94 -0.61
N GLN A 243 6.51 -12.07 -0.88
CA GLN A 243 7.81 -12.46 -1.45
C GLN A 243 8.90 -11.42 -1.17
N GLY A 244 10.15 -11.82 -1.44
CA GLY A 244 11.34 -10.97 -1.21
C GLY A 244 11.75 -10.86 0.27
N ARG A 245 11.13 -11.63 1.17
CA ARG A 245 11.48 -11.66 2.60
C ARG A 245 12.20 -12.96 2.91
N SER A 246 13.37 -12.84 3.55
CA SER A 246 14.20 -14.02 3.90
C SER A 246 13.46 -14.95 4.87
N PRO A 247 13.60 -16.28 4.77
CA PRO A 247 12.94 -17.18 5.72
C PRO A 247 13.48 -17.06 7.16
N LYS A 248 14.69 -16.52 7.31
CA LYS A 248 15.37 -16.30 8.61
C LYS A 248 15.08 -14.95 9.28
N LEU A 249 14.08 -14.20 8.82
CA LEU A 249 13.79 -12.88 9.40
C LEU A 249 13.42 -12.96 10.89
N HIS A 250 12.76 -14.03 11.32
CA HIS A 250 12.32 -14.23 12.69
C HIS A 250 13.44 -14.17 13.76
N GLU A 251 14.71 -14.33 13.35
CA GLU A 251 15.87 -14.15 14.24
C GLU A 251 16.01 -12.69 14.73
N TYR A 252 15.62 -11.71 13.91
CA TYR A 252 15.81 -10.26 14.16
C TYR A 252 14.52 -9.44 14.05
N VAL A 253 13.43 -10.10 13.64
CA VAL A 253 12.10 -9.51 13.45
C VAL A 253 11.13 -10.20 14.39
N ASP A 254 10.40 -9.44 15.21
CA ASP A 254 9.40 -9.97 16.14
C ASP A 254 7.98 -10.00 15.54
N GLY A 255 7.79 -9.39 14.38
CA GLY A 255 6.50 -9.36 13.75
C GLY A 255 6.46 -8.74 12.38
N ILE A 256 5.37 -8.98 11.68
CA ILE A 256 5.06 -8.34 10.41
C ILE A 256 3.59 -7.90 10.43
N LEU A 257 3.40 -6.60 10.24
CA LEU A 257 2.11 -5.99 9.90
C LEU A 257 2.19 -5.52 8.45
N ILE A 258 1.43 -6.15 7.56
CA ILE A 258 1.36 -5.68 6.17
C ILE A 258 0.51 -4.42 6.11
N ASN A 259 0.97 -3.42 5.36
CA ASN A 259 0.13 -2.31 4.93
C ASN A 259 -0.58 -2.74 3.63
N PRO A 260 -1.91 -2.87 3.65
CA PRO A 260 -2.69 -3.46 2.58
C PRO A 260 -3.06 -2.42 1.51
N HIS A 261 -3.71 -2.89 0.45
CA HIS A 261 -4.40 -2.05 -0.52
C HIS A 261 -5.57 -1.29 0.12
N THR A 262 -5.89 -0.12 -0.42
CA THR A 262 -7.08 0.64 -0.04
C THR A 262 -8.38 -0.14 -0.32
N PRO A 263 -8.62 -0.74 -1.52
CA PRO A 263 -9.78 -1.59 -1.73
C PRO A 263 -9.62 -2.93 -0.99
N PHE A 264 -10.55 -3.23 -0.08
CA PHE A 264 -10.38 -4.32 0.87
C PHE A 264 -10.28 -5.70 0.19
N ARG A 265 -11.11 -6.00 -0.82
CA ARG A 265 -11.19 -7.35 -1.41
C ARG A 265 -9.89 -7.78 -2.08
N LEU A 266 -9.13 -6.82 -2.60
CA LEU A 266 -7.84 -7.08 -3.27
C LEU A 266 -6.78 -7.65 -2.32
N ASN A 267 -6.99 -7.59 -1.01
CA ASN A 267 -6.04 -8.04 0.01
C ASN A 267 -6.10 -9.53 0.33
N TYR A 268 -7.02 -10.31 -0.24
CA TYR A 268 -7.16 -11.72 0.14
C TYR A 268 -5.88 -12.54 -0.10
N ILE A 269 -5.30 -12.40 -1.30
CA ILE A 269 -4.04 -13.09 -1.66
C ILE A 269 -2.90 -12.61 -0.77
N ALA A 270 -2.80 -11.30 -0.53
CA ALA A 270 -1.79 -10.71 0.33
C ALA A 270 -1.85 -11.30 1.75
N LEU A 271 -3.03 -11.27 2.38
CA LEU A 271 -3.24 -11.78 3.74
C LEU A 271 -2.96 -13.28 3.85
N TRP A 272 -3.45 -14.08 2.89
CA TRP A 272 -3.24 -15.52 2.89
C TRP A 272 -1.77 -15.88 2.78
N THR A 273 -1.10 -15.34 1.76
CA THR A 273 0.29 -15.70 1.46
C THR A 273 1.25 -15.18 2.52
N THR A 274 0.98 -14.01 3.12
CA THR A 274 1.71 -13.53 4.30
C THR A 274 1.49 -14.45 5.50
N ALA A 275 0.26 -14.89 5.78
CA ALA A 275 -0.02 -15.79 6.90
C ALA A 275 0.72 -17.13 6.79
N GLU A 276 0.81 -17.71 5.58
CA GLU A 276 1.58 -18.94 5.36
C GLU A 276 3.08 -18.74 5.57
N TYR A 277 3.65 -17.65 5.05
CA TYR A 277 5.03 -17.27 5.33
C TYR A 277 5.29 -17.12 6.83
N LEU A 278 4.40 -16.43 7.56
CA LEU A 278 4.55 -16.18 9.00
C LEU A 278 4.41 -17.46 9.84
N ARG A 279 3.67 -18.45 9.34
CA ARG A 279 3.50 -19.74 10.01
C ARG A 279 4.73 -20.64 9.86
N ALA A 280 5.28 -20.74 8.65
CA ALA A 280 6.38 -21.65 8.32
C ALA A 280 7.28 -21.06 7.23
N PRO A 281 8.14 -20.07 7.56
CA PRO A 281 8.88 -19.31 6.56
C PRO A 281 9.86 -20.16 5.74
N ASP A 282 10.48 -21.19 6.33
CA ASP A 282 11.40 -22.11 5.62
C ASP A 282 10.68 -23.06 4.64
N ALA A 283 9.41 -23.37 4.90
CA ALA A 283 8.59 -24.26 4.06
C ALA A 283 7.67 -23.50 3.08
N TYR A 284 7.64 -22.17 3.16
CA TYR A 284 6.73 -21.33 2.39
C TYR A 284 7.08 -21.33 0.90
N GLN A 285 6.12 -21.69 0.06
CA GLN A 285 6.25 -21.72 -1.40
C GLN A 285 5.32 -20.67 -2.05
N PRO A 286 5.83 -19.51 -2.46
CA PRO A 286 4.99 -18.36 -2.85
C PRO A 286 3.97 -18.66 -3.95
N LEU A 287 4.36 -19.38 -5.01
CA LEU A 287 3.46 -19.64 -6.15
C LEU A 287 2.40 -20.72 -5.88
N SER A 288 2.74 -21.69 -5.03
CA SER A 288 1.77 -22.69 -4.55
C SER A 288 0.73 -22.00 -3.66
N SER A 289 1.20 -21.24 -2.67
CA SER A 289 0.38 -20.39 -1.80
C SER A 289 -0.54 -19.46 -2.59
N TRP A 290 -0.01 -18.78 -3.60
CA TRP A 290 -0.79 -17.91 -4.50
C TRP A 290 -1.94 -18.65 -5.17
N THR A 291 -1.69 -19.86 -5.65
CA THR A 291 -2.69 -20.66 -6.38
C THR A 291 -3.82 -21.10 -5.46
N GLU A 292 -3.49 -21.51 -4.24
CA GLU A 292 -4.47 -21.88 -3.22
C GLU A 292 -5.28 -20.67 -2.74
N ALA A 293 -4.60 -19.56 -2.45
CA ALA A 293 -5.23 -18.31 -2.05
C ALA A 293 -6.22 -17.81 -3.10
N ALA A 294 -5.80 -17.72 -4.37
CA ALA A 294 -6.66 -17.26 -5.45
C ALA A 294 -7.88 -18.18 -5.66
N ARG A 295 -7.69 -19.50 -5.60
CA ARG A 295 -8.80 -20.46 -5.70
C ARG A 295 -9.77 -20.34 -4.51
N SER A 296 -9.26 -20.18 -3.30
CA SER A 296 -10.09 -19.98 -2.09
C SER A 296 -10.79 -18.63 -2.07
N TRP A 297 -10.23 -17.62 -2.74
CA TRP A 297 -10.80 -16.27 -2.78
C TRP A 297 -12.00 -16.21 -3.72
N VAL A 298 -11.83 -16.64 -4.98
CA VAL A 298 -12.81 -16.36 -6.05
C VAL A 298 -13.46 -17.62 -6.62
N GLY A 299 -13.04 -18.81 -6.19
CA GLY A 299 -13.51 -20.08 -6.74
C GLY A 299 -12.92 -20.41 -8.12
N PRO A 300 -13.25 -21.58 -8.69
CA PRO A 300 -12.68 -22.04 -9.95
C PRO A 300 -13.14 -21.22 -11.16
N GLU A 301 -14.34 -20.63 -11.12
CA GLU A 301 -14.94 -19.93 -12.26
C GLU A 301 -14.26 -18.57 -12.54
N LEU A 302 -13.92 -17.82 -11.49
CA LEU A 302 -13.26 -16.51 -11.60
C LEU A 302 -11.72 -16.61 -11.58
N LEU A 303 -11.16 -17.77 -11.25
CA LEU A 303 -9.70 -17.98 -11.22
C LEU A 303 -9.00 -17.63 -12.54
N PRO A 304 -9.53 -17.94 -13.75
CA PRO A 304 -8.93 -17.50 -15.00
C PRO A 304 -8.81 -15.98 -15.12
N LEU A 305 -9.84 -15.23 -14.68
CA LEU A 305 -9.83 -13.77 -14.68
C LEU A 305 -8.75 -13.24 -13.72
N ILE A 306 -8.71 -13.73 -12.47
CA ILE A 306 -7.68 -13.32 -11.50
C ILE A 306 -6.27 -13.65 -11.98
N ARG A 307 -6.08 -14.79 -12.65
CA ARG A 307 -4.79 -15.15 -13.27
C ARG A 307 -4.40 -14.14 -14.34
N LEU A 308 -5.32 -13.78 -15.23
CA LEU A 308 -5.08 -12.79 -16.28
C LEU A 308 -4.72 -11.43 -15.68
N ILE A 309 -5.51 -10.94 -14.72
CA ILE A 309 -5.22 -9.68 -14.02
C ILE A 309 -3.83 -9.72 -13.38
N SER A 310 -3.48 -10.83 -12.71
CA SER A 310 -2.16 -11.02 -12.08
C SER A 310 -0.98 -10.99 -13.05
N TYR A 311 -1.20 -11.11 -14.37
CA TYR A 311 -0.11 -10.98 -15.34
C TYR A 311 0.42 -9.56 -15.39
N PHE A 312 -0.46 -8.57 -15.22
CA PHE A 312 -0.17 -7.15 -15.33
C PHE A 312 -0.14 -6.45 -13.96
N HIS A 313 -0.98 -6.91 -13.03
CA HIS A 313 -1.09 -6.43 -11.66
C HIS A 313 -0.41 -7.39 -10.68
N TRP A 314 0.88 -7.64 -10.89
CA TRP A 314 1.65 -8.59 -10.10
C TRP A 314 2.26 -7.97 -8.85
N SER A 315 3.41 -7.30 -8.96
CA SER A 315 4.07 -6.63 -7.83
C SER A 315 4.37 -5.17 -8.16
N PRO A 316 4.73 -4.35 -7.16
CA PRO A 316 5.21 -2.98 -7.39
C PRO A 316 6.35 -2.90 -8.41
N PHE A 317 7.19 -3.94 -8.46
CA PHE A 317 8.49 -3.93 -9.13
C PHE A 317 8.51 -4.68 -10.47
N ALA A 318 7.53 -5.55 -10.75
CA ALA A 318 7.55 -6.38 -11.94
C ALA A 318 6.16 -6.86 -12.35
N LEU A 319 5.98 -7.06 -13.66
CA LEU A 319 4.89 -7.88 -14.21
C LEU A 319 5.24 -9.38 -14.06
N ARG A 320 4.24 -10.26 -14.14
CA ARG A 320 4.48 -11.70 -14.24
C ARG A 320 5.00 -12.05 -15.65
N LYS A 321 5.66 -13.20 -15.81
CA LYS A 321 6.26 -13.63 -17.10
C LYS A 321 5.33 -13.41 -18.30
N ASN A 322 4.11 -13.95 -18.26
CA ASN A 322 3.16 -13.82 -19.37
C ASN A 322 2.80 -12.36 -19.71
N GLY A 323 2.70 -11.48 -18.71
CA GLY A 323 2.46 -10.05 -18.93
C GLY A 323 3.69 -9.35 -19.52
N ARG A 324 4.90 -9.67 -19.04
CA ARG A 324 6.15 -9.15 -19.62
C ARG A 324 6.32 -9.56 -21.08
N ASP A 325 6.14 -10.85 -21.37
CA ASP A 325 6.30 -11.40 -22.72
C ASP A 325 5.27 -10.76 -23.68
N TYR A 326 4.02 -10.56 -23.21
CA TYR A 326 2.99 -9.87 -23.98
C TYR A 326 3.32 -8.40 -24.27
N VAL A 327 3.78 -7.64 -23.26
CA VAL A 327 4.17 -6.23 -23.45
C VAL A 327 5.38 -6.11 -24.38
N GLN A 328 6.35 -7.03 -24.29
CA GLN A 328 7.49 -7.07 -25.21
C GLN A 328 7.05 -7.36 -26.65
N ASN A 329 6.14 -8.31 -26.85
CA ASN A 329 5.60 -8.62 -28.18
C ASN A 329 4.77 -7.47 -28.74
N ALA A 330 3.92 -6.83 -27.92
CA ALA A 330 3.20 -5.62 -28.30
C ALA A 330 4.15 -4.51 -28.74
N GLY A 331 5.23 -4.26 -27.98
CA GLY A 331 6.24 -3.27 -28.33
C GLY A 331 6.95 -3.58 -29.65
N ARG A 332 7.29 -4.86 -29.91
CA ARG A 332 7.87 -5.29 -31.19
C ARG A 332 6.90 -5.08 -32.36
N ILE A 333 5.62 -5.34 -32.16
CA ILE A 333 4.60 -5.17 -33.20
C ILE A 333 4.36 -3.69 -33.51
N LEU A 334 4.19 -2.87 -32.46
CA LEU A 334 3.76 -1.48 -32.59
C LEU A 334 4.89 -0.51 -32.94
N PHE A 335 6.14 -0.83 -32.57
CA PHE A 335 7.28 0.09 -32.72
C PHE A 335 8.43 -0.46 -33.57
N SER A 336 8.40 -1.73 -33.99
CA SER A 336 9.39 -2.27 -34.94
C SER A 336 8.82 -2.30 -36.35
N LEU A 337 9.61 -1.86 -37.33
CA LEU A 337 9.22 -1.85 -38.74
C LEU A 337 9.04 -3.26 -39.34
N ASN A 338 9.54 -4.32 -38.69
CA ASN A 338 9.62 -5.67 -39.25
C ASN A 338 9.05 -6.76 -38.32
N SER A 339 7.84 -6.57 -37.77
CA SER A 339 7.16 -7.67 -37.08
C SER A 339 6.76 -8.78 -38.06
N SER A 340 6.99 -10.05 -37.71
CA SER A 340 6.64 -11.17 -38.59
C SER A 340 5.12 -11.43 -38.59
N PRO A 341 4.54 -11.94 -39.70
CA PRO A 341 3.13 -12.32 -39.74
C PRO A 341 2.73 -13.33 -38.66
N GLU A 342 3.60 -14.27 -38.32
CA GLU A 342 3.37 -15.28 -37.29
C GLU A 342 3.25 -14.64 -35.91
N LEU A 343 4.16 -13.72 -35.57
CA LEU A 343 4.13 -12.98 -34.31
C LEU A 343 2.84 -12.17 -34.17
N ARG A 344 2.41 -11.50 -35.25
CA ARG A 344 1.15 -10.74 -35.28
C ARG A 344 -0.07 -11.64 -35.10
N ALA A 345 -0.10 -12.79 -35.79
CA ALA A 345 -1.20 -13.75 -35.67
C ALA A 345 -1.28 -14.38 -34.27
N ASP A 346 -0.14 -14.74 -33.67
CA ASP A 346 -0.07 -15.24 -32.30
C ASP A 346 -0.55 -14.21 -31.29
N PHE A 347 -0.07 -12.96 -31.42
CA PHE A 347 -0.50 -11.85 -30.59
C PHE A 347 -2.01 -11.65 -30.68
N ARG A 348 -2.57 -11.55 -31.90
CA ARG A 348 -4.02 -11.41 -32.14
C ARG A 348 -4.82 -12.51 -31.44
N ARG A 349 -4.44 -13.78 -31.64
CA ARG A 349 -5.11 -14.93 -31.00
C ARG A 349 -5.04 -14.85 -29.47
N GLN A 350 -3.88 -14.51 -28.93
CA GLN A 350 -3.68 -14.39 -27.49
C GLN A 350 -4.55 -13.26 -26.89
N THR A 351 -4.54 -12.08 -27.52
CA THR A 351 -5.32 -10.92 -27.06
C THR A 351 -6.82 -11.19 -27.11
N GLN A 352 -7.34 -11.75 -28.20
CA GLN A 352 -8.75 -12.14 -28.32
C GLN A 352 -9.16 -13.16 -27.26
N ARG A 353 -8.32 -14.17 -27.01
CA ARG A 353 -8.56 -15.15 -25.94
C ARG A 353 -8.63 -14.49 -24.57
N TRP A 354 -7.78 -13.52 -24.29
CA TRP A 354 -7.78 -12.81 -23.00
C TRP A 354 -8.98 -11.88 -22.83
N ILE A 355 -9.43 -11.22 -23.89
CA ILE A 355 -10.72 -10.49 -23.89
C ILE A 355 -11.87 -11.45 -23.56
N GLN A 356 -11.90 -12.64 -24.16
CA GLN A 356 -12.94 -13.64 -23.84
C GLN A 356 -12.89 -14.09 -22.37
N VAL A 357 -11.69 -14.20 -21.76
CA VAL A 357 -11.54 -14.49 -20.33
C VAL A 357 -12.15 -13.36 -19.48
N ILE A 358 -11.97 -12.10 -19.88
CA ILE A 358 -12.59 -10.95 -19.22
C ILE A 358 -14.12 -11.03 -19.31
N HIS A 359 -14.67 -11.18 -20.51
CA HIS A 359 -16.13 -11.26 -20.72
C HIS A 359 -16.76 -12.44 -19.98
N ASN A 360 -16.11 -13.60 -20.03
CA ASN A 360 -16.57 -14.78 -19.30
C ASN A 360 -16.59 -14.52 -17.79
N GLY A 361 -15.62 -13.79 -17.24
CA GLY A 361 -15.57 -13.44 -15.83
C GLY A 361 -16.63 -12.39 -15.44
N LEU A 362 -16.85 -11.37 -16.27
CA LEU A 362 -17.88 -10.35 -16.05
C LEU A 362 -19.31 -10.91 -16.06
N ASN A 363 -19.53 -11.97 -16.84
CA ASN A 363 -20.82 -12.68 -16.90
C ASN A 363 -21.05 -13.61 -15.69
N ARG A 364 -20.11 -13.71 -14.74
CA ARG A 364 -20.28 -14.51 -13.52
C ARG A 364 -20.71 -13.62 -12.36
N ALA A 365 -21.69 -14.10 -11.61
CA ALA A 365 -22.02 -13.52 -10.32
C ALA A 365 -20.97 -13.96 -9.28
N PRO A 366 -20.16 -13.04 -8.70
CA PRO A 366 -19.28 -13.40 -7.60
C PRO A 366 -20.10 -13.77 -6.35
N GLN A 367 -19.52 -14.55 -5.45
CA GLN A 367 -20.12 -14.78 -4.13
C GLN A 367 -20.14 -13.50 -3.28
N ASP A 368 -19.11 -12.67 -3.39
CA ASP A 368 -19.05 -11.33 -2.81
C ASP A 368 -19.42 -10.29 -3.89
N PRO A 369 -20.59 -9.63 -3.82
CA PRO A 369 -21.01 -8.66 -4.83
C PRO A 369 -20.09 -7.44 -4.90
N TYR A 370 -19.34 -7.13 -3.83
CA TYR A 370 -18.40 -6.01 -3.81
C TYR A 370 -17.06 -6.34 -4.47
N LEU A 371 -16.77 -7.62 -4.74
CA LEU A 371 -15.54 -8.03 -5.40
C LEU A 371 -15.40 -7.39 -6.79
N MET A 372 -16.49 -7.37 -7.56
CA MET A 372 -16.45 -6.80 -8.90
C MET A 372 -16.26 -5.29 -8.88
N ILE A 373 -16.71 -4.60 -7.82
CA ILE A 373 -16.47 -3.16 -7.66
C ILE A 373 -14.96 -2.90 -7.49
N ASP A 374 -14.30 -3.66 -6.62
CA ASP A 374 -12.86 -3.51 -6.35
C ASP A 374 -11.99 -3.93 -7.56
N LEU A 375 -12.44 -4.91 -8.36
CA LEU A 375 -11.74 -5.36 -9.56
C LEU A 375 -12.06 -4.53 -10.81
N TRP A 376 -13.15 -3.76 -10.81
CA TRP A 376 -13.63 -3.06 -12.01
C TRP A 376 -12.56 -2.18 -12.67
N PRO A 377 -11.80 -1.33 -11.94
CA PRO A 377 -10.81 -0.46 -12.58
C PRO A 377 -9.74 -1.24 -13.36
N VAL A 378 -9.22 -2.32 -12.78
CA VAL A 378 -8.16 -3.14 -13.41
C VAL A 378 -8.70 -4.01 -14.55
N ILE A 379 -9.96 -4.45 -14.48
CA ILE A 379 -10.61 -5.16 -15.58
C ILE A 379 -10.79 -4.22 -16.77
N GLN A 380 -11.31 -3.02 -16.52
CA GLN A 380 -11.55 -2.02 -17.56
C GLN A 380 -10.25 -1.56 -18.21
N GLU A 381 -9.19 -1.33 -17.43
CA GLU A 381 -7.86 -1.03 -17.96
C GLU A 381 -7.42 -2.10 -18.97
N LEU A 382 -7.43 -3.38 -18.56
CA LEU A 382 -6.97 -4.48 -19.40
C LEU A 382 -7.82 -4.67 -20.66
N GLU A 383 -9.14 -4.65 -20.52
CA GLU A 383 -10.05 -4.83 -21.65
C GLU A 383 -9.83 -3.74 -22.71
N HIS A 384 -9.80 -2.48 -22.28
CA HIS A 384 -9.61 -1.35 -23.19
C HIS A 384 -8.22 -1.36 -23.83
N THR A 385 -7.17 -1.67 -23.07
CA THR A 385 -5.81 -1.78 -23.63
C THR A 385 -5.72 -2.91 -24.65
N PHE A 386 -6.36 -4.06 -24.41
CA PHE A 386 -6.38 -5.16 -25.36
C PHE A 386 -7.15 -4.82 -26.64
N GLN A 387 -8.30 -4.16 -26.52
CA GLN A 387 -9.05 -3.67 -27.68
C GLN A 387 -8.25 -2.66 -28.49
N GLU A 388 -7.60 -1.69 -27.83
CA GLU A 388 -6.74 -0.71 -28.49
C GLU A 388 -5.58 -1.39 -29.25
N PHE A 389 -4.91 -2.38 -28.64
CA PHE A 389 -3.84 -3.11 -29.30
C PHE A 389 -4.32 -3.91 -30.51
N LEU A 390 -5.53 -4.48 -30.48
CA LEU A 390 -6.11 -5.15 -31.65
C LEU A 390 -6.44 -4.19 -32.79
N LEU A 391 -6.93 -2.99 -32.47
CA LEU A 391 -7.21 -1.95 -33.47
C LEU A 391 -5.91 -1.46 -34.13
N ARG A 392 -4.88 -1.16 -33.33
CA ARG A 392 -3.56 -0.76 -33.86
C ARG A 392 -2.90 -1.86 -34.69
N LEU A 393 -3.06 -3.12 -34.29
CA LEU A 393 -2.60 -4.23 -35.11
C LEU A 393 -3.33 -4.30 -36.46
N GLY A 394 -4.65 -4.07 -36.46
CA GLY A 394 -5.42 -3.97 -37.70
C GLY A 394 -4.96 -2.84 -38.62
N GLU A 395 -4.65 -1.67 -38.05
CA GLU A 395 -4.09 -0.54 -38.80
C GLU A 395 -2.74 -0.87 -39.44
N ILE A 396 -1.86 -1.60 -38.73
CA ILE A 396 -0.56 -2.05 -39.25
C ILE A 396 -0.72 -3.05 -40.40
N GLU A 397 -1.72 -3.93 -40.32
CA GLU A 397 -1.98 -4.97 -41.32
C GLU A 397 -2.82 -4.47 -42.50
N ALA A 398 -3.42 -3.29 -42.41
CA ALA A 398 -4.26 -2.72 -43.46
C ALA A 398 -3.47 -2.46 -44.75
N GLU A 399 -4.02 -2.99 -45.85
CA GLU A 399 -3.41 -2.98 -47.17
C GLU A 399 -3.76 -1.69 -47.95
N SER A 400 -4.83 -0.99 -47.54
CA SER A 400 -5.28 0.26 -48.16
C SER A 400 -5.36 1.44 -47.18
N LEU A 401 -5.33 2.67 -47.72
CA LEU A 401 -5.53 3.89 -46.95
C LEU A 401 -6.95 3.99 -46.37
N GLU A 402 -7.94 3.46 -47.07
CA GLU A 402 -9.33 3.42 -46.62
C GLU A 402 -9.49 2.50 -45.40
N GLU A 403 -8.90 1.29 -45.45
CA GLU A 403 -8.88 0.37 -44.32
C GLU A 403 -8.16 0.97 -43.10
N ARG A 404 -7.03 1.66 -43.31
CA ARG A 404 -6.34 2.39 -42.24
C ARG A 404 -7.22 3.47 -41.63
N GLY A 405 -7.97 4.21 -42.46
CA GLY A 405 -8.93 5.21 -42.02
C GLY A 405 -9.98 4.64 -41.06
N LEU A 406 -10.54 3.47 -41.37
CA LEU A 406 -11.52 2.80 -40.50
C LEU A 406 -10.95 2.41 -39.13
N PHE A 407 -9.69 1.95 -39.06
CA PHE A 407 -9.05 1.66 -37.78
C PHE A 407 -8.74 2.93 -36.99
N HIS A 408 -8.32 4.00 -37.68
CA HIS A 408 -8.08 5.30 -37.07
C HIS A 408 -9.36 5.89 -36.45
N GLU A 409 -10.50 5.81 -37.13
CA GLU A 409 -11.81 6.23 -36.59
C GLU A 409 -12.19 5.43 -35.34
N LYS A 410 -12.08 4.10 -35.37
CA LYS A 410 -12.36 3.25 -34.21
C LYS A 410 -11.44 3.54 -33.01
N LEU A 411 -10.17 3.85 -33.27
CA LEU A 411 -9.24 4.28 -32.23
C LEU A 411 -9.65 5.62 -31.63
N ALA A 412 -10.11 6.56 -32.45
CA ALA A 412 -10.64 7.83 -32.00
C ALA A 412 -11.87 7.63 -31.11
N GLU A 413 -12.86 6.84 -31.53
CA GLU A 413 -14.05 6.49 -30.74
C GLU A 413 -13.70 5.84 -29.38
N SER A 414 -12.76 4.89 -29.39
CA SER A 414 -12.24 4.27 -28.16
C SER A 414 -11.61 5.30 -27.21
N CYS A 415 -10.95 6.34 -27.73
CA CYS A 415 -10.44 7.46 -26.95
C CYS A 415 -11.56 8.40 -26.46
N GLU A 416 -12.66 8.56 -27.19
CA GLU A 416 -13.80 9.40 -26.80
C GLU A 416 -14.51 8.90 -25.54
N ILE A 417 -14.50 7.58 -25.31
CA ILE A 417 -15.06 6.95 -24.11
C ILE A 417 -14.17 7.21 -22.87
N ARG A 418 -12.84 7.36 -23.05
CA ARG A 418 -11.89 7.55 -21.93
C ARG A 418 -11.95 8.92 -21.28
N PHE A 419 -12.33 9.95 -22.04
CA PHE A 419 -12.27 11.33 -21.58
C PHE A 419 -13.67 11.86 -21.32
N ASN A 420 -13.89 12.54 -20.19
CA ASN A 420 -15.14 13.26 -19.98
C ASN A 420 -15.31 14.38 -21.03
N PRO A 421 -16.53 14.93 -21.23
CA PRO A 421 -16.76 15.98 -22.23
C PRO A 421 -15.76 17.15 -22.21
N LEU A 422 -15.28 17.56 -21.03
CA LEU A 422 -14.31 18.64 -20.87
C LEU A 422 -12.88 18.21 -21.25
N GLN A 423 -12.47 17.00 -20.88
CA GLN A 423 -11.18 16.43 -21.28
C GLN A 423 -11.12 16.22 -22.80
N ARG A 424 -12.25 15.87 -23.42
CA ARG A 424 -12.40 15.80 -24.89
C ARG A 424 -12.24 17.17 -25.56
N LEU A 425 -12.86 18.21 -25.02
CA LEU A 425 -12.67 19.58 -25.54
C LEU A 425 -11.20 19.99 -25.47
N ARG A 426 -10.51 19.65 -24.37
CA ARG A 426 -9.09 19.92 -24.19
C ARG A 426 -8.22 19.15 -25.17
N SER A 427 -8.46 17.85 -25.39
CA SER A 427 -7.65 17.07 -26.34
C SER A 427 -7.85 17.52 -27.78
N ARG A 428 -9.08 17.90 -28.15
CA ARG A 428 -9.41 18.44 -29.48
C ARG A 428 -8.71 19.78 -29.76
N LEU A 429 -8.54 20.64 -28.74
CA LEU A 429 -7.77 21.88 -28.85
C LEU A 429 -6.28 21.62 -29.17
N PHE A 430 -5.69 20.54 -28.65
CA PHE A 430 -4.30 20.17 -28.95
C PHE A 430 -4.12 19.52 -30.33
N SER A 431 -5.09 18.72 -30.79
CA SER A 431 -5.04 18.13 -32.14
C SER A 431 -5.27 19.15 -33.26
N LEU A 432 -5.83 20.33 -32.95
CA LEU A 432 -6.05 21.42 -33.91
C LEU A 432 -4.85 22.36 -34.08
N ASN A 433 -3.76 22.18 -33.30
CA ASN A 433 -2.56 23.01 -33.45
C ASN A 433 -1.27 22.20 -33.18
N PRO A 434 -0.73 21.46 -34.18
CA PRO A 434 0.46 20.62 -34.01
C PRO A 434 1.76 21.43 -33.90
N SER A 435 1.75 22.68 -34.35
CA SER A 435 2.86 23.63 -34.32
C SER A 435 2.54 24.72 -33.31
N GLY A 436 3.14 24.65 -32.12
CA GLY A 436 2.94 25.64 -31.07
C GLY A 436 3.41 27.03 -31.50
N GLU A 437 2.51 27.83 -32.07
CA GLU A 437 2.65 29.28 -32.15
C GLU A 437 1.51 29.90 -31.33
N PHE A 438 1.81 30.22 -30.08
CA PHE A 438 1.06 31.25 -29.39
C PHE A 438 1.42 32.56 -30.07
N ALA A 439 0.52 33.08 -30.90
CA ALA A 439 0.58 34.47 -31.33
C ALA A 439 0.54 35.35 -30.08
N ALA A 440 1.70 35.88 -29.70
CA ALA A 440 1.80 36.95 -28.73
C ALA A 440 1.10 38.16 -29.34
N ASP A 441 0.04 38.59 -28.68
CA ASP A 441 -0.72 39.78 -29.00
C ASP A 441 0.23 40.98 -29.04
N LYS A 442 0.29 41.66 -30.19
CA LYS A 442 0.98 42.93 -30.34
C LYS A 442 0.13 43.98 -29.64
N THR A 443 0.31 44.17 -28.34
CA THR A 443 -0.04 45.45 -27.72
C THR A 443 1.09 46.45 -27.97
N GLU A 444 0.71 47.45 -28.73
CA GLU A 444 1.45 48.64 -29.12
C GLU A 444 2.12 49.36 -27.93
N GLY A 445 3.39 49.70 -28.15
CA GLY A 445 3.93 51.07 -28.03
C GLY A 445 3.47 51.96 -26.87
N GLY A 446 4.34 52.06 -25.86
CA GLY A 446 4.42 53.22 -24.97
C GLY A 446 5.82 53.31 -24.38
N GLN A 447 6.63 54.24 -24.90
CA GLN A 447 8.00 54.53 -24.47
C GLN A 447 8.08 55.05 -23.02
N PRO A 448 9.25 54.91 -22.36
CA PRO A 448 9.51 55.48 -21.05
C PRO A 448 9.98 56.93 -21.16
N ASP A 449 9.65 57.78 -20.19
CA ASP A 449 10.53 58.85 -19.71
C ASP A 449 9.97 59.54 -18.44
N SER A 450 10.92 59.87 -17.54
CA SER A 450 10.86 60.57 -16.25
C SER A 450 10.27 59.87 -15.02
#